data_AF-A0A2A6DYE1-F1
#
_entry.id   AF-A0A2A6DYE1-F1
#
_cell.length_a   1.000
_cell.length_b   1.000
_cell.length_c   1.000
_cell.angle_alpha   90.00
_cell.angle_beta   90.00
_cell.angle_gamma   90.00
#
_symmetry.space_group_name_H-M   'P 1'
#
loop_
_entity.id
_entity.type
_entity.pdbx_description
1 polymer ?
#
loop_
_entity_poly.entity_id
_entity_poly.type
_entity_poly.pdbx_seq_one_letter_code
_entity_poly.pdbx_strand_id
1 'polypeptide(L)' 'MREWDYERLAREIDERKAEVERRLLADRPPGRRLRTRPRDPEEQALLDRICLEKWREAERSGKIVIFSRNEWYYEP' A
#
# COMPACT_ATOMS: atom_id res chain seq x y z
N MET A 1 22.23 -35.02 -16.76
CA MET A 1 21.75 -33.62 -16.75
C MET A 1 20.53 -33.58 -17.65
N ARG A 2 19.34 -33.16 -17.18
CA ARG A 2 18.16 -33.03 -18.07
C ARG A 2 18.32 -31.73 -18.85
N GLU A 3 18.34 -31.82 -20.17
CA GLU A 3 18.19 -30.65 -21.03
C GLU A 3 16.75 -30.16 -20.93
N TRP A 4 16.60 -28.87 -20.66
CA TRP A 4 15.30 -28.22 -20.60
C TRP A 4 14.93 -27.77 -22.01
N ASP A 5 13.77 -28.18 -22.48
CA ASP A 5 13.18 -27.67 -23.70
C ASP A 5 12.54 -26.29 -23.41
N TYR A 6 13.34 -25.25 -23.59
CA TYR A 6 12.95 -23.87 -23.33
C TYR A 6 11.84 -23.38 -24.26
N GLU A 7 11.73 -23.92 -25.48
CA GLU A 7 10.66 -23.55 -26.39
C GLU A 7 9.32 -24.10 -25.95
N ARG A 8 9.30 -25.36 -25.50
CA ARG A 8 8.11 -25.96 -24.91
C ARG A 8 7.69 -25.21 -23.65
N LEU A 9 8.65 -24.89 -22.78
CA LEU A 9 8.38 -24.13 -21.57
C LEU A 9 7.80 -22.74 -21.89
N ALA A 10 8.34 -22.05 -22.89
CA ALA A 10 7.83 -20.74 -23.32
C ALA A 10 6.37 -20.83 -23.82
N ARG A 11 6.04 -21.87 -24.60
CA ARG A 11 4.66 -22.11 -25.06
C ARG A 11 3.71 -22.37 -23.89
N GLU A 12 4.11 -23.23 -22.94
CA GLU A 12 3.30 -23.52 -21.75
C GLU A 12 3.08 -22.26 -20.89
N ILE A 13 4.08 -21.37 -20.81
CA ILE A 13 3.96 -20.08 -20.11
C ILE A 13 2.96 -19.17 -20.84
N ASP A 14 3.09 -19.01 -22.15
CA ASP A 14 2.22 -18.11 -22.93
C ASP A 14 0.76 -18.57 -22.94
N GLU A 15 0.51 -19.89 -23.06
CA GLU A 15 -0.83 -20.47 -23.01
C GLU A 15 -1.52 -20.20 -21.67
N ARG A 16 -0.76 -20.25 -20.56
CA ARG A 16 -1.29 -20.06 -19.20
C ARG A 16 -1.28 -18.61 -18.73
N LYS A 17 -0.56 -17.73 -19.42
CA LYS A 17 -0.34 -16.33 -19.01
C LYS A 17 -1.66 -15.59 -18.78
N ALA A 18 -2.57 -15.68 -19.73
CA ALA A 18 -3.87 -14.97 -19.65
C ALA A 18 -4.78 -15.51 -18.52
N GLU A 19 -4.63 -16.78 -18.13
CA GLU A 19 -5.35 -17.37 -16.99
C GLU A 19 -4.74 -16.91 -15.67
N VAL A 20 -3.40 -16.95 -15.57
CA VAL A 20 -2.65 -16.53 -14.39
C VAL A 20 -2.84 -15.04 -14.10
N GLU A 21 -2.77 -14.17 -15.12
CA GLU A 21 -3.02 -12.74 -14.98
C GLU A 21 -4.44 -12.45 -14.47
N ARG A 22 -5.44 -13.19 -14.97
CA ARG A 22 -6.82 -13.09 -14.49
C ARG A 22 -6.96 -13.51 -13.03
N ARG A 23 -6.31 -14.61 -12.63
CA ARG A 23 -6.28 -15.04 -11.22
C ARG A 23 -5.60 -14.01 -10.33
N LEU A 24 -4.44 -13.47 -10.73
CA LEU A 24 -3.75 -12.44 -9.97
C LEU A 24 -4.58 -11.16 -9.79
N LEU A 25 -5.41 -10.81 -10.77
CA LEU A 25 -6.35 -9.69 -10.65
C LEU A 25 -7.53 -9.99 -9.73
N ALA A 26 -8.06 -11.22 -9.78
CA ALA A 26 -9.18 -11.66 -8.93
C ALA A 26 -8.75 -11.88 -7.47
N ASP A 27 -7.57 -12.46 -7.27
CA ASP A 27 -6.95 -12.74 -5.97
C ASP A 27 -6.25 -11.51 -5.38
N ARG A 28 -6.25 -10.38 -6.10
CA ARG A 28 -5.71 -9.13 -5.58
C ARG A 28 -6.51 -8.79 -4.32
N PRO A 29 -5.89 -8.78 -3.12
CA PRO A 29 -6.61 -8.47 -1.91
C PRO A 29 -7.26 -7.09 -2.07
N PRO A 30 -8.46 -6.86 -1.51
CA PRO A 30 -9.11 -5.55 -1.49
C PRO A 30 -8.35 -4.60 -0.55
N GLY A 31 -7.09 -4.34 -0.86
CA GLY A 31 -6.28 -3.31 -0.25
C GLY A 31 -6.58 -1.97 -0.92
N ARG A 32 -6.38 -0.88 -0.17
CA ARG A 32 -6.36 0.46 -0.75
C ARG A 32 -5.44 0.45 -1.97
N ARG A 33 -5.95 0.86 -3.13
CA ARG A 33 -5.11 1.13 -4.31
C ARG A 33 -4.06 2.16 -3.88
N LEU A 34 -2.79 1.73 -3.82
CA LEU A 34 -1.68 2.63 -3.60
C LEU A 34 -1.65 3.63 -4.76
N ARG A 35 -1.78 4.91 -4.42
CA ARG A 35 -1.76 6.00 -5.40
C ARG A 35 -0.33 6.09 -5.94
N THR A 36 -0.16 5.93 -7.24
CA THR A 36 1.15 5.93 -7.90
C THR A 36 1.60 7.31 -8.39
N ARG A 37 0.66 8.26 -8.47
CA ARG A 37 0.93 9.64 -8.87
C ARG A 37 1.00 10.56 -7.65
N PRO A 38 1.87 11.59 -7.67
CA PRO A 38 1.93 12.58 -6.60
C PRO A 38 0.58 13.28 -6.42
N ARG A 39 0.38 13.84 -5.22
CA ARG A 39 -0.76 14.72 -4.97
C ARG A 39 -0.55 16.05 -5.67
N ASP A 40 -1.66 16.71 -5.99
CA ASP A 40 -1.57 18.12 -6.33
C ASP A 40 -0.96 18.88 -5.13
N PRO A 41 -0.08 19.88 -5.34
CA PRO A 41 0.56 20.60 -4.24
C PRO A 41 -0.44 21.23 -3.26
N GLU A 42 -1.59 21.72 -3.74
CA GLU A 42 -2.63 22.30 -2.89
C GLU A 42 -3.36 21.21 -2.10
N GLU A 43 -3.67 20.08 -2.75
CA GLU A 43 -4.25 18.89 -2.08
C GLU A 43 -3.34 18.41 -0.96
N GLN A 44 -2.03 18.36 -1.21
CA GLN A 44 -1.05 17.93 -0.22
C GLN A 44 -0.99 18.91 0.97
N ALA A 45 -0.90 20.22 0.70
CA ALA A 45 -0.89 21.23 1.74
C ALA A 45 -2.15 21.21 2.62
N LEU A 46 -3.33 20.96 2.03
CA LEU A 46 -4.57 20.82 2.77
C LEU A 46 -4.57 19.58 3.67
N LEU A 47 -4.14 18.43 3.13
CA LEU A 47 -4.06 17.19 3.90
C LEU A 47 -3.07 17.29 5.06
N ASP A 48 -1.95 17.97 4.87
CA ASP A 48 -0.97 18.23 5.92
C ASP A 48 -1.59 19.06 7.05
N ARG A 49 -2.36 20.11 6.73
CA ARG A 49 -3.10 20.89 7.74
C ARG A 49 -4.09 20.05 8.52
N ILE A 50 -4.92 19.27 7.82
CA ILE A 50 -5.91 18.38 8.46
C ILE A 50 -5.23 17.38 9.38
N CYS A 51 -4.09 16.82 8.97
CA CYS A 51 -3.32 15.88 9.78
C CYS A 51 -2.83 16.53 11.08
N LEU A 52 -2.26 17.73 10.97
CA LEU A 52 -1.78 18.49 12.14
C LEU A 52 -2.92 18.89 13.08
N GLU A 53 -4.07 19.27 12.56
CA GLU A 53 -5.24 19.61 13.37
C GLU A 53 -5.75 18.40 14.16
N LYS A 54 -5.88 17.24 13.50
CA LYS A 54 -6.27 15.99 14.15
C LYS A 54 -5.27 15.52 15.19
N TRP A 55 -3.98 15.68 14.91
CA TRP A 55 -2.92 15.39 15.88
C TRP A 55 -3.09 16.22 17.15
N ARG A 56 -3.22 17.54 17.00
CA ARG A 56 -3.41 18.47 18.13
C ARG A 56 -4.69 18.19 18.91
N GLU A 57 -5.75 17.75 18.24
CA GLU A 57 -6.98 17.32 18.90
C GLU A 57 -6.77 16.03 19.71
N ALA A 58 -6.07 15.05 19.14
CA ALA A 58 -5.73 13.80 19.83
C ALA A 58 -4.82 14.03 21.05
N GLU A 59 -3.85 14.94 20.95
CA GLU A 59 -3.04 15.36 22.11
C GLU A 59 -3.90 16.02 23.19
N ARG A 60 -4.78 16.97 22.82
CA ARG A 60 -5.66 17.66 23.77
C ARG A 60 -6.67 16.73 24.45
N SER A 61 -7.16 15.73 23.73
CA SER A 61 -8.11 14.75 24.25
C SER A 61 -7.44 13.62 25.05
N GLY A 62 -6.10 13.61 25.14
CA GLY A 62 -5.35 12.59 25.86
C GLY A 62 -5.24 11.25 25.14
N LYS A 63 -5.65 11.16 23.87
CA LYS A 63 -5.49 9.95 23.05
C LYS A 63 -4.03 9.64 22.72
N ILE A 64 -3.17 10.65 22.76
CA ILE A 64 -1.74 10.50 22.55
C ILE A 64 -1.03 10.53 23.89
N VAL A 65 -0.36 9.44 24.23
CA VAL A 65 0.52 9.34 25.40
C VAL A 65 1.96 9.29 24.91
N ILE A 66 2.75 10.31 25.23
CA ILE A 66 4.17 10.40 24.85
C ILE A 66 5.01 9.84 26.00
N PHE A 67 5.70 8.73 25.78
CA PHE A 67 6.59 8.10 26.76
C PHE A 67 8.03 8.61 26.63
N SER A 68 8.50 8.80 25.40
CA SER A 68 9.82 9.35 25.10
C SER A 68 9.82 10.06 23.74
N ARG A 69 10.97 10.62 23.35
CA ARG A 69 11.12 11.26 22.02
C ARG A 69 10.75 10.34 20.86
N ASN A 70 10.98 9.04 21.00
CA ASN A 70 10.79 8.06 19.93
C ASN A 70 9.65 7.07 20.23
N GLU A 71 8.99 7.20 21.39
CA GLU A 71 7.97 6.26 21.85
C GLU A 71 6.74 7.01 22.30
N TRP A 72 5.64 6.74 21.60
CA TRP A 72 4.33 7.31 21.87
C TRP A 72 3.28 6.26 21.55
N TYR A 73 2.16 6.34 22.25
CA TYR A 73 1.01 5.45 22.09
C TYR A 73 -0.20 6.28 21.69
N TYR A 74 -0.97 5.75 20.74
CA TYR A 74 -2.23 6.32 20.30
C TYR A 74 -3.35 5.38 20.70
N GLU A 75 -4.22 5.82 21.61
CA GLU A 75 -5.43 5.09 21.95
C GLU A 75 -6.50 5.35 20.87
N PRO A 76 -6.89 4.34 20.08
CA PRO A 76 -7.78 4.50 18.92
C PRO A 76 -9.19 4.98 19.29
#